data_AF-A0A495VTY9-F1
#
_entry.id   AF-A0A495VTY9-F1
#
_cell.length_a   1.000
_cell.length_b   1.000
_cell.length_c   1.000
_cell.angle_alpha   90.00
_cell.angle_beta   90.00
_cell.angle_gamma   90.00
#
_symmetry.space_group_name_H-M   'P 1'
#
loop_
_entity.id
_entity.type
_entity.pdbx_description
1 polymer ?
#
loop_
_entity_poly.entity_id
_entity_poly.type
_entity_poly.pdbx_seq_one_letter_code
_entity_poly.pdbx_strand_id
1 'polypeptide(L)'
;MSRLISVRVAPEWECFPFWVRTADQVIADNCSAERLVAEFGAPADLVQAIDVWDDEFQAVYNRSDPESSGFPDEATTAAWHERGEGLAERLAVALRVRIEFHTARGDRVFGG
;
A
#
# COMPACT_ATOMS: atom_id res chain seq x y z
N MET A 1 21.90 5.57 3.44
CA MET A 1 20.53 5.20 3.04
C MET A 1 20.03 6.30 2.13
N SER A 2 19.51 5.93 0.96
CA SER A 2 19.04 6.90 -0.03
C SER A 2 17.77 7.58 0.48
N ARG A 3 17.63 8.88 0.20
CA ARG A 3 16.48 9.67 0.68
C ARG A 3 15.19 9.14 0.06
N LEU A 4 14.19 8.84 0.90
CA LEU A 4 12.84 8.53 0.46
C LEU A 4 12.21 9.73 -0.25
N ILE A 5 11.66 9.52 -1.45
CA ILE A 5 10.99 10.56 -2.24
C ILE A 5 9.48 10.41 -2.16
N SER A 6 8.99 9.18 -2.32
CA SER A 6 7.55 8.87 -2.28
C SER A 6 7.33 7.40 -1.99
N VAL A 7 6.16 7.07 -1.46
CA VAL A 7 5.67 5.68 -1.36
C VAL A 7 4.36 5.59 -2.13
N ARG A 8 4.22 4.57 -2.95
CA ARG A 8 2.93 4.16 -3.50
C ARG A 8 2.42 2.99 -2.67
N VAL A 9 1.23 3.14 -2.09
CA VAL A 9 0.46 2.06 -1.44
C VAL A 9 -0.48 1.50 -2.50
N ALA A 10 -0.15 0.32 -3.02
CA ALA A 10 -0.88 -0.32 -4.09
C ALA A 10 -0.84 -1.85 -3.88
N PRO A 11 -1.99 -2.47 -3.59
CA PRO A 11 -2.09 -3.91 -3.45
C PRO A 11 -2.01 -4.53 -4.85
N GLU A 12 -1.07 -5.44 -5.03
CA GLU A 12 -0.85 -6.18 -6.27
C GLU A 12 -0.71 -7.67 -5.90
N TRP A 13 -1.18 -8.57 -6.76
CA TRP A 13 -1.18 -10.00 -6.44
C TRP A 13 0.23 -10.50 -6.12
N GLU A 14 0.36 -11.22 -4.99
CA GLU A 14 1.61 -11.84 -4.55
C GLU A 14 2.78 -10.83 -4.36
N CYS A 15 2.48 -9.56 -4.09
CA CYS A 15 3.45 -8.49 -3.83
C CYS A 15 3.17 -7.81 -2.48
N PHE A 16 4.17 -7.14 -1.91
CA PHE A 16 3.91 -6.25 -0.76
C PHE A 16 3.11 -5.01 -1.20
N PRO A 17 2.32 -4.40 -0.31
CA PRO A 17 1.51 -3.23 -0.67
C PRO A 17 2.34 -1.95 -0.87
N PHE A 18 3.65 -1.95 -0.59
CA PHE A 18 4.48 -0.74 -0.65
C PHE A 18 5.42 -0.73 -1.86
N TRP A 19 5.42 0.39 -2.56
CA TRP A 19 6.31 0.69 -3.67
C TRP A 19 7.08 1.96 -3.36
N VAL A 20 8.35 1.81 -2.99
CA VAL A 20 9.20 2.90 -2.51
C VAL A 20 10.03 3.47 -3.65
N ARG A 21 10.02 4.79 -3.79
CA ARG A 21 10.96 5.50 -4.68
C ARG A 21 11.95 6.32 -3.85
N THR A 22 13.23 6.04 -3.99
CA THR A 22 14.33 6.82 -3.40
C THR A 22 14.99 7.75 -4.42
N ALA A 23 15.81 8.69 -3.95
CA ALA A 23 16.44 9.72 -4.78
C ALA A 23 17.38 9.19 -5.88
N ASP A 24 17.90 7.98 -5.71
CA ASP A 24 18.78 7.25 -6.63
C ASP A 24 18.02 6.30 -7.57
N GLN A 25 16.71 6.15 -7.39
CA GLN A 25 15.88 5.27 -8.20
C GLN A 25 15.03 6.05 -9.20
N VAL A 26 14.96 5.54 -10.43
CA VAL A 26 14.07 6.07 -11.48
C VAL A 26 12.65 5.55 -11.29
N ILE A 27 12.51 4.29 -10.87
CA ILE A 27 11.23 3.58 -10.67
C ILE A 27 11.08 3.17 -9.21
N ALA A 28 9.84 3.04 -8.74
CA ALA A 28 9.57 2.54 -7.40
C ALA A 28 9.86 1.03 -7.31
N ASP A 29 10.38 0.59 -6.18
CA ASP A 29 10.74 -0.79 -5.87
C ASP A 29 9.77 -1.39 -4.85
N ASN A 30 9.42 -2.67 -4.99
CA ASN A 30 8.54 -3.34 -4.03
C ASN A 30 9.25 -3.48 -2.69
N CYS A 31 8.58 -3.12 -1.61
CA CYS A 31 9.17 -2.95 -0.29
C CYS A 31 8.29 -3.65 0.74
N SER A 32 8.89 -4.46 1.61
CA SER A 32 8.16 -5.06 2.72
C SER A 32 7.93 -4.05 3.85
N ALA A 33 6.99 -4.32 4.75
CA ALA A 33 6.80 -3.52 5.96
C ALA A 33 8.07 -3.43 6.81
N GLU A 34 8.79 -4.55 6.98
CA GLU A 34 10.03 -4.57 7.79
C GLU A 34 11.10 -3.66 7.19
N ARG A 35 11.25 -3.69 5.86
CA ARG A 35 12.17 -2.81 5.17
C ARG A 35 11.73 -1.35 5.27
N LEU A 36 10.43 -1.07 5.13
CA LEU A 36 9.90 0.29 5.24
C LEU A 36 10.16 0.90 6.63
N VAL A 37 10.04 0.10 7.69
CA VAL A 37 10.38 0.48 9.06
C VAL A 37 11.89 0.66 9.23
N ALA A 38 12.67 -0.36 8.88
CA ALA A 38 14.11 -0.39 9.13
C ALA A 38 14.86 0.68 8.33
N GLU A 39 14.42 0.96 7.10
CA GLU A 39 15.13 1.86 6.19
C GLU A 39 14.62 3.29 6.19
N PHE A 40 13.33 3.50 6.44
CA PHE A 40 12.70 4.80 6.28
C PHE A 40 11.98 5.28 7.54
N GLY A 41 12.03 4.52 8.63
CA GLY A 41 11.49 4.93 9.92
C GLY A 41 9.97 5.03 9.96
N ALA A 42 9.27 4.25 9.14
CA ALA A 42 7.81 4.16 9.22
C ALA A 42 7.37 3.58 10.57
N PRO A 43 6.22 4.01 11.14
CA PRO A 43 5.69 3.41 12.36
C PRO A 43 5.32 1.93 12.12
N ALA A 44 5.87 1.03 12.94
CA ALA A 44 5.72 -0.41 12.78
C ALA A 44 4.25 -0.88 12.88
N ASP A 45 3.49 -0.29 13.79
CA ASP A 45 2.05 -0.57 13.96
C ASP A 45 1.24 -0.16 12.73
N LEU A 46 1.60 0.95 12.10
CA LEU A 46 0.91 1.46 10.92
C LEU A 46 1.19 0.62 9.67
N VAL A 47 2.45 0.27 9.42
CA VAL A 47 2.77 -0.58 8.25
C VAL A 47 2.20 -1.98 8.43
N GLN A 48 2.17 -2.52 9.65
CA GLN A 48 1.52 -3.80 9.94
C GLN A 48 0.01 -3.74 9.68
N ALA A 49 -0.64 -2.61 9.99
CA ALA A 49 -2.06 -2.43 9.68
C ALA A 49 -2.32 -2.37 8.16
N ILE A 50 -1.37 -1.86 7.37
CA ILE A 50 -1.44 -1.86 5.91
C ILE A 50 -1.18 -3.27 5.36
N ASP A 51 -0.25 -4.04 5.93
CA ASP A 51 -0.06 -5.45 5.55
C ASP A 51 -1.33 -6.28 5.81
N VAL A 52 -1.97 -6.11 6.98
CA VAL A 52 -3.25 -6.80 7.27
C VAL A 52 -4.34 -6.39 6.28
N TRP A 53 -4.36 -5.12 5.88
CA TRP A 53 -5.29 -4.63 4.86
C TRP A 53 -4.99 -5.22 3.47
N ASP A 54 -3.72 -5.44 3.12
CA ASP A 54 -3.33 -6.14 1.89
C ASP A 54 -3.64 -7.63 1.96
N ASP A 55 -3.43 -8.29 3.10
CA ASP A 55 -3.77 -9.70 3.31
C ASP A 55 -5.24 -9.98 3.02
N GLU A 56 -6.15 -9.05 3.35
CA GLU A 56 -7.56 -9.15 2.99
C GLU A 56 -7.80 -9.12 1.48
N PHE A 57 -7.00 -8.36 0.74
CA PHE A 57 -7.01 -8.35 -0.72
C PHE A 57 -6.41 -9.65 -1.26
N GLN A 58 -5.25 -10.09 -0.77
CA GLN A 58 -4.63 -11.35 -1.19
C GLN A 58 -5.55 -12.56 -0.90
N ALA A 59 -6.36 -12.50 0.16
CA ALA A 59 -7.30 -13.57 0.52
C ALA A 59 -8.42 -13.77 -0.52
N VAL A 60 -8.74 -12.76 -1.34
CA VAL A 60 -9.73 -12.88 -2.42
C VAL A 60 -9.12 -13.28 -3.76
N TYR A 61 -7.81 -13.49 -3.81
CA TYR A 61 -7.11 -13.93 -5.01
C TYR A 61 -7.43 -15.41 -5.31
N ASN A 62 -8.07 -15.68 -6.44
CA ASN A 62 -8.28 -17.03 -6.94
C ASN A 62 -7.15 -17.42 -7.90
N ARG A 63 -6.12 -18.10 -7.38
CA ARG A 63 -4.97 -18.54 -8.19
C ARG A 63 -5.35 -19.45 -9.37
N SER A 64 -6.44 -20.21 -9.26
CA SER A 64 -6.89 -21.11 -10.32
C SER A 64 -7.73 -20.41 -11.40
N ASP A 65 -8.31 -19.25 -11.07
CA ASP A 65 -9.07 -18.41 -11.99
C ASP A 65 -8.92 -16.93 -11.59
N PRO A 66 -7.78 -16.29 -11.94
CA PRO A 66 -7.47 -14.93 -11.52
C PRO A 66 -8.52 -13.89 -11.90
N GLU A 67 -9.21 -14.08 -13.03
CA GLU A 67 -10.26 -13.17 -13.52
C GLU A 67 -11.48 -13.16 -12.60
N SER A 68 -11.73 -14.25 -11.87
CA SER A 68 -12.80 -14.35 -10.88
C SER A 68 -12.44 -13.77 -9.50
N SER A 69 -11.19 -13.31 -9.31
CA SER A 69 -10.75 -12.73 -8.03
C SER A 69 -11.50 -11.45 -7.73
N GLY A 70 -11.86 -11.25 -6.46
CA GLY A 70 -12.54 -10.04 -6.03
C GLY A 70 -13.29 -10.22 -4.73
N PHE A 71 -13.59 -9.10 -4.10
CA PHE A 71 -14.44 -9.08 -2.92
C PHE A 71 -15.86 -9.57 -3.25
N PRO A 72 -16.58 -10.13 -2.27
CA PRO A 72 -17.90 -10.74 -2.50
C PRO A 72 -18.96 -9.75 -2.96
N ASP A 73 -18.81 -8.47 -2.62
CA ASP A 73 -19.72 -7.40 -3.03
C ASP A 73 -19.06 -6.02 -3.04
N GLU A 74 -19.78 -5.07 -3.65
CA GLU A 74 -19.40 -3.67 -3.77
C GLU A 74 -19.23 -2.98 -2.42
N ALA A 75 -20.06 -3.32 -1.43
CA ALA A 75 -20.01 -2.71 -0.09
C ALA A 75 -18.72 -3.10 0.65
N THR A 76 -18.33 -4.37 0.56
CA THR A 76 -17.08 -4.90 1.11
C THR A 76 -15.88 -4.24 0.42
N THR A 77 -15.93 -4.11 -0.90
CA THR A 77 -14.88 -3.44 -1.68
C THR A 77 -14.73 -1.97 -1.27
N ALA A 78 -15.85 -1.25 -1.11
CA ALA A 78 -15.84 0.15 -0.69
C ALA A 78 -15.29 0.32 0.73
N ALA A 79 -15.74 -0.50 1.68
CA ALA A 79 -15.26 -0.46 3.06
C ALA A 79 -13.77 -0.82 3.19
N TRP A 80 -13.26 -1.74 2.37
CA TRP A 80 -11.84 -2.04 2.27
C TRP A 80 -11.04 -0.86 1.70
N HIS A 81 -11.54 -0.22 0.63
CA HIS A 81 -10.90 0.93 0.02
C HIS A 81 -10.82 2.13 0.98
N GLU A 82 -11.92 2.48 1.65
CA GLU A 82 -11.97 3.60 2.61
C GLU A 82 -11.00 3.40 3.78
N ARG A 83 -10.85 2.17 4.28
CA ARG A 83 -9.84 1.84 5.29
C ARG A 83 -8.42 2.03 4.76
N GLY A 84 -8.17 1.58 3.53
CA GLY A 84 -6.87 1.77 2.86
C GLY A 84 -6.51 3.24 2.67
N GLU A 85 -7.47 4.07 2.23
CA GLU A 85 -7.29 5.53 2.12
C GLU A 85 -6.88 6.13 3.47
N GLY A 86 -7.59 5.80 4.55
CA GLY A 86 -7.26 6.30 5.90
C GLY A 86 -5.89 5.84 6.42
N LEU A 87 -5.46 4.63 6.09
CA LEU A 87 -4.13 4.13 6.42
C LEU A 87 -3.04 4.87 5.62
N ALA A 88 -3.26 5.11 4.33
CA ALA A 88 -2.33 5.83 3.47
C ALA A 88 -2.17 7.31 3.89
N GLU A 89 -3.26 7.97 4.30
CA GLU A 89 -3.21 9.33 4.85
C GLU A 89 -2.34 9.39 6.12
N ARG A 90 -2.55 8.46 7.06
CA ARG A 90 -1.72 8.35 8.28
C ARG A 90 -0.25 8.12 7.95
N LEU A 91 0.04 7.32 6.92
CA LEU A 91 1.41 7.05 6.49
C LEU A 91 2.07 8.32 5.93
N ALA A 92 1.31 9.14 5.20
CA ALA A 92 1.80 10.42 4.67
C ALA A 92 2.19 11.39 5.78
N VAL A 93 1.36 11.48 6.84
CA VAL A 93 1.65 12.31 8.02
C VAL A 93 2.91 11.82 8.73
N ALA A 94 3.07 10.50 8.89
CA ALA A 94 4.19 9.91 9.59
C ALA A 94 5.52 10.09 8.85
N LEU A 95 5.55 9.79 7.55
CA LEU A 95 6.79 9.83 6.75
C LEU A 95 7.09 11.21 6.17
N ARG A 96 6.12 12.13 6.14
CA ARG A 96 6.25 13.48 5.57
C ARG A 96 6.75 13.47 4.13
N VAL A 97 6.27 12.50 3.35
CA VAL A 97 6.50 12.38 1.92
C VAL A 97 5.17 12.23 1.20
N ARG A 98 5.18 12.39 -0.12
CA ARG A 98 4.04 12.07 -0.97
C ARG A 98 3.73 10.57 -0.87
N ILE A 99 2.49 10.25 -0.54
CA ILE A 99 1.92 8.91 -0.60
C ILE A 99 0.89 8.85 -1.71
N GLU A 100 1.03 7.88 -2.61
CA GLU A 100 0.04 7.62 -3.65
C GLU A 100 -0.70 6.34 -3.30
N PHE A 101 -2.01 6.41 -3.13
CA PHE A 101 -2.85 5.25 -2.85
C PHE A 101 -3.57 4.85 -4.13
N HIS A 102 -3.39 3.59 -4.55
CA HIS A 102 -3.94 3.07 -5.80
C HIS A 102 -4.71 1.79 -5.52
N THR A 103 -5.95 1.72 -5.98
CA THR A 103 -6.76 0.50 -5.93
C THR A 103 -7.67 0.45 -7.16
N ALA A 104 -8.33 -0.68 -7.41
CA ALA A 104 -9.31 -0.80 -8.50
C ALA A 104 -10.47 0.21 -8.40
N ARG A 105 -10.76 0.75 -7.20
CA ARG A 105 -11.82 1.76 -7.00
C ARG A 105 -11.39 3.19 -7.34
N GLY A 106 -10.11 3.42 -7.52
CA GLY A 106 -9.55 4.73 -7.82
C GLY A 106 -8.33 5.08 -6.98
N ASP A 107 -7.78 6.25 -7.29
CA ASP A 107 -6.50 6.71 -6.80
C ASP A 107 -6.65 7.95 -5.92
N ARG A 108 -5.79 8.06 -4.91
CA ARG A 108 -5.62 9.25 -4.06
C ARG A 108 -4.16 9.58 -3.88
N VAL A 109 -3.90 10.84 -3.55
CA VAL A 109 -2.58 11.31 -3.17
C VAL A 109 -2.68 12.05 -1.85
N PHE A 110 -1.81 11.70 -0.91
CA PHE A 110 -1.70 12.32 0.41
C PHE A 110 -0.31 12.88 0.61
N GLY A 111 -0.21 14.01 1.31
CA GLY A 111 1.07 14.69 1.55
C GLY A 111 1.72 15.27 0.30
N GLY A 112 2.75 16.07 0.53
CA GLY A 112 3.42 16.89 -0.50
C GLY A 112 3.87 18.22 0.07
#